data_AF-A0AAR2KRX5-F1
#
_entry.id   AF-A0AAR2KRX5-F1
#
_cell.length_a   1.000
_cell.length_b   1.000
_cell.length_c   1.000
_cell.angle_alpha   90.00
_cell.angle_beta   90.00
_cell.angle_gamma   90.00
#
_symmetry.space_group_name_H-M   'P 1'
#
loop_
_entity.id
_entity.type
_entity.pdbx_description
1 polymer ?
#
loop_
_entity_poly.entity_id
_entity_poly.type
_entity_poly.pdbx_seq_one_letter_code
_entity_poly.pdbx_strand_id
1 'polypeptide(L)'
;MASDDVAQLADSLAKTQVGEGELSYKGQGLKLNDAQSAEEIVKAIREFKGLQALRLEGNTVGVEAAQAIAKALEDKSDFQCCYWSDMFTGRLRSEIPPALNSLGAALINAGAQLKVLDLSDNAFGPDGVKGIEKLLKSTACHTLQELRLNNCGMGIGGGKILAAALTECHKKSSELGAPLSLKVFVAGRNRLENDGATALAQAFQLMGSLEEIHMPQNGINHPGVTALASAVQHNAQLRVLNLNDNTFTKKGAIAMAQALKHLRSVQVINFGDCLVRSEGAIAIAEALTDGLPILKELNLSFGEITEEAALAVAKAVERKDQLEKLDLNGTSDDEGEPEEDDDEDDDEEEEEDEEEEEDDDEDEEEEEEEDEEEENEEEGEDEPSKPSQMSTPPSASRPPDVSSFLCFPSPDKLLRLGSKRAELIQQQVDVADVGKTVEAFLKISSVYKEDDPEVKTAVLESIGNEDKVKPVAVVAGHLQCLEHAVKQDYFPREHIAVLHAFMARYKHTQSHACSSALHW
;
A
#
# COMPACT_ATOMS: atom_id res chain seq x y z
N MET A 1 -11.19 -41.40 32.33
CA MET A 1 -11.27 -40.48 33.49
C MET A 1 -10.06 -39.57 33.51
N ALA A 2 -8.86 -40.00 33.94
CA ALA A 2 -7.70 -39.10 34.02
C ALA A 2 -7.19 -38.53 32.66
N SER A 3 -7.45 -39.17 31.52
CA SER A 3 -7.05 -38.61 30.20
C SER A 3 -8.07 -37.66 29.59
N ASP A 4 -9.35 -37.78 29.95
CA ASP A 4 -10.38 -36.83 29.50
C ASP A 4 -10.25 -35.50 30.23
N ASP A 5 -9.88 -35.54 31.52
CA ASP A 5 -9.63 -34.33 32.31
C ASP A 5 -8.40 -33.56 31.80
N VAL A 6 -7.34 -34.26 31.38
CA VAL A 6 -6.14 -33.64 30.81
C VAL A 6 -6.39 -33.10 29.40
N ALA A 7 -7.21 -33.78 28.59
CA ALA A 7 -7.61 -33.29 27.29
C ALA A 7 -8.53 -32.06 27.42
N GLN A 8 -9.50 -32.08 28.33
CA GLN A 8 -10.34 -30.90 28.64
C GLN A 8 -9.52 -29.75 29.22
N LEU A 9 -8.53 -30.02 30.09
CA LEU A 9 -7.62 -29.00 30.60
C LEU A 9 -6.73 -28.42 29.50
N ALA A 10 -6.21 -29.26 28.60
CA ALA A 10 -5.39 -28.81 27.47
C ALA A 10 -6.21 -28.01 26.44
N ASP A 11 -7.44 -28.42 26.17
CA ASP A 11 -8.37 -27.70 25.29
C ASP A 11 -8.85 -26.39 25.95
N SER A 12 -9.02 -26.36 27.28
CA SER A 12 -9.33 -25.14 28.04
C SER A 12 -8.13 -24.20 28.15
N LEU A 13 -6.91 -24.73 28.24
CA LEU A 13 -5.66 -23.97 28.25
C LEU A 13 -5.30 -23.44 26.86
N ALA A 14 -5.66 -24.17 25.80
CA ALA A 14 -5.48 -23.76 24.41
C ALA A 14 -6.50 -22.70 23.96
N LYS A 15 -7.66 -22.59 24.65
CA LYS A 15 -8.76 -21.75 24.19
C LYS A 15 -8.73 -20.29 24.65
N THR A 16 -7.89 -19.87 25.60
CA THR A 16 -8.14 -18.52 26.19
C THR A 16 -6.98 -17.80 26.86
N GLN A 17 -5.73 -18.28 26.86
CA GLN A 17 -4.62 -17.55 27.52
C GLN A 17 -3.40 -17.39 26.61
N VAL A 18 -3.35 -16.26 25.91
CA VAL A 18 -2.16 -15.83 25.15
C VAL A 18 -1.47 -14.74 25.98
N GLY A 19 -0.88 -15.15 27.12
CA GLY A 19 -0.15 -14.27 28.05
C GLY A 19 -0.81 -14.08 29.43
N GLU A 20 -0.02 -13.62 30.41
CA GLU A 20 -0.55 -13.22 31.72
C GLU A 20 -1.57 -12.08 31.53
N GLY A 21 -2.85 -12.30 31.88
CA GLY A 21 -3.88 -11.26 31.83
C GLY A 21 -4.70 -11.16 30.54
N GLU A 22 -4.40 -11.93 29.49
CA GLU A 22 -5.11 -11.82 28.20
C GLU A 22 -6.13 -12.95 27.98
N LEU A 23 -7.35 -12.58 27.57
CA LEU A 23 -8.39 -13.49 27.09
C LEU A 23 -8.58 -13.32 25.58
N SER A 24 -8.36 -14.39 24.81
CA SER A 24 -8.36 -14.31 23.34
C SER A 24 -9.38 -15.23 22.69
N TYR A 25 -10.21 -14.64 21.82
CA TYR A 25 -11.13 -15.32 20.90
C TYR A 25 -10.82 -15.00 19.43
N LYS A 26 -9.58 -14.58 19.16
CA LYS A 26 -9.16 -14.13 17.83
C LYS A 26 -9.39 -15.21 16.75
N GLY A 27 -10.02 -14.81 15.65
CA GLY A 27 -10.17 -15.60 14.42
C GLY A 27 -11.06 -16.83 14.56
N GLN A 28 -11.93 -16.88 15.58
CA GLN A 28 -12.81 -18.03 15.80
C GLN A 28 -14.09 -17.98 14.94
N GLY A 29 -14.41 -16.84 14.31
CA GLY A 29 -15.59 -16.71 13.45
C GLY A 29 -16.91 -16.86 14.20
N LEU A 30 -16.94 -16.51 15.49
CA LEU A 30 -18.12 -16.64 16.34
C LEU A 30 -19.21 -15.64 15.91
N LYS A 31 -20.46 -16.12 15.81
CA LYS A 31 -21.64 -15.29 15.55
C LYS A 31 -22.37 -15.01 16.86
N LEU A 32 -21.96 -13.93 17.51
CA LEU A 32 -22.41 -13.52 18.83
C LEU A 32 -23.58 -12.54 18.66
N ASN A 33 -24.77 -13.06 18.39
CA ASN A 33 -25.96 -12.24 18.10
C ASN A 33 -26.64 -11.69 19.35
N ASP A 34 -26.68 -12.51 20.39
CA ASP A 34 -27.46 -12.31 21.62
C ASP A 34 -26.68 -12.72 22.87
N ALA A 35 -27.28 -12.51 24.04
CA ALA A 35 -26.67 -12.86 25.32
C ALA A 35 -26.38 -14.37 25.48
N GLN A 36 -27.16 -15.24 24.84
CA GLN A 36 -26.96 -16.69 24.92
C GLN A 36 -25.75 -17.12 24.10
N SER A 37 -25.62 -16.61 22.88
CA SER A 37 -24.46 -16.87 22.02
C SER A 37 -23.14 -16.34 22.61
N ALA A 38 -23.20 -15.32 23.47
CA ALA A 38 -22.04 -14.76 24.19
C ALA A 38 -21.77 -15.42 25.56
N GLU A 39 -22.55 -16.42 25.98
CA GLU A 39 -22.50 -16.97 27.34
C GLU A 39 -21.11 -17.52 27.70
N GLU A 40 -20.45 -18.21 26.77
CA GLU A 40 -19.11 -18.78 27.00
C GLU A 40 -18.06 -17.70 27.24
N ILE A 41 -18.08 -16.62 26.45
CA ILE A 41 -17.18 -15.47 26.59
C ILE A 41 -17.46 -14.75 27.91
N VAL A 42 -18.73 -14.51 28.22
CA VAL A 42 -19.16 -13.85 29.47
C VAL A 42 -18.70 -14.64 30.68
N LYS A 43 -18.86 -15.97 30.66
CA LYS A 43 -18.40 -16.85 31.74
C LYS A 43 -16.88 -16.77 31.90
N ALA A 44 -16.15 -16.88 30.79
CA ALA A 44 -14.69 -16.81 30.81
C ALA A 44 -14.20 -15.46 31.36
N ILE A 45 -14.78 -14.33 30.93
CA ILE A 45 -14.46 -13.00 31.46
C ILE A 45 -14.66 -12.97 32.98
N ARG A 46 -15.81 -13.43 33.49
CA ARG A 46 -16.11 -13.42 34.93
C ARG A 46 -15.10 -14.23 35.74
N GLU A 47 -14.77 -15.43 35.27
CA GLU A 47 -13.85 -16.35 35.95
C GLU A 47 -12.39 -15.89 35.87
N PHE A 48 -12.03 -15.07 34.89
CA PHE A 48 -10.67 -14.58 34.69
C PHE A 48 -10.27 -13.52 35.73
N LYS A 49 -9.31 -13.85 36.60
CA LYS A 49 -8.73 -12.91 37.57
C LYS A 49 -7.62 -12.08 36.93
N GLY A 50 -7.63 -10.77 37.17
CA GLY A 50 -6.62 -9.86 36.60
C GLY A 50 -6.72 -9.77 35.08
N LEU A 51 -7.94 -9.73 34.53
CA LEU A 51 -8.14 -9.57 33.08
C LEU A 51 -7.66 -8.18 32.65
N GLN A 52 -6.63 -8.16 31.81
CA GLN A 52 -6.01 -6.97 31.26
C GLN A 52 -6.38 -6.74 29.79
N ALA A 53 -6.66 -7.80 29.03
CA ALA A 53 -6.89 -7.69 27.59
C ALA A 53 -7.99 -8.64 27.12
N LEU A 54 -8.81 -8.18 26.17
CA LEU A 54 -9.80 -9.00 25.48
C LEU A 54 -9.61 -8.89 23.97
N ARG A 55 -9.35 -10.02 23.30
CA ARG A 55 -9.34 -10.12 21.83
C ARG A 55 -10.63 -10.70 21.31
N LEU A 56 -11.31 -9.93 20.48
CA LEU A 56 -12.52 -10.34 19.75
C LEU A 56 -12.32 -10.28 18.23
N GLU A 57 -11.08 -10.08 17.78
CA GLU A 57 -10.72 -9.92 16.37
C GLU A 57 -11.26 -11.07 15.50
N GLY A 58 -11.93 -10.77 14.38
CA GLY A 58 -12.43 -11.78 13.44
C GLY A 58 -13.68 -12.55 13.92
N ASN A 59 -14.54 -11.89 14.69
CA ASN A 59 -15.83 -12.42 15.13
C ASN A 59 -16.96 -11.45 14.75
N THR A 60 -18.21 -11.81 15.01
CA THR A 60 -19.37 -10.94 14.74
C THR A 60 -20.14 -10.70 16.03
N VAL A 61 -20.07 -9.50 16.58
CA VAL A 61 -20.71 -9.11 17.85
C VAL A 61 -21.90 -8.20 17.59
N GLY A 62 -23.09 -8.70 17.91
CA GLY A 62 -24.33 -7.92 17.93
C GLY A 62 -24.50 -7.10 19.20
N VAL A 63 -25.51 -6.22 19.19
CA VAL A 63 -25.78 -5.29 20.30
C VAL A 63 -26.02 -6.02 21.63
N GLU A 64 -26.86 -7.04 21.64
CA GLU A 64 -27.20 -7.80 22.86
C GLU A 64 -26.00 -8.60 23.39
N ALA A 65 -25.20 -9.19 22.50
CA ALA A 65 -23.96 -9.86 22.86
C ALA A 65 -22.95 -8.86 23.45
N ALA A 66 -22.79 -7.68 22.83
CA ALA A 66 -21.93 -6.61 23.35
C ALA A 66 -22.38 -6.14 24.74
N GLN A 67 -23.68 -6.02 24.98
CA GLN A 67 -24.24 -5.69 26.29
C GLN A 67 -23.93 -6.78 27.34
N ALA A 68 -24.07 -8.05 26.97
CA ALA A 68 -23.76 -9.17 27.86
C ALA A 68 -22.26 -9.20 28.22
N ILE A 69 -21.39 -9.00 27.22
CA ILE A 69 -19.94 -8.88 27.39
C ILE A 69 -19.60 -7.65 28.25
N ALA A 70 -20.19 -6.50 27.97
CA ALA A 70 -20.00 -5.26 28.72
C ALA A 70 -20.30 -5.47 30.21
N LYS A 71 -21.43 -6.08 30.55
CA LYS A 71 -21.79 -6.40 31.93
C LYS A 71 -20.77 -7.31 32.64
N ALA A 72 -20.07 -8.16 31.90
CA ALA A 72 -19.01 -9.00 32.47
C ALA A 72 -17.71 -8.22 32.73
N LEU A 73 -17.49 -7.11 32.02
CA LEU A 73 -16.31 -6.26 32.13
C LEU A 73 -16.42 -5.19 33.23
N GLU A 74 -17.61 -4.89 33.75
CA GLU A 74 -17.83 -3.83 34.75
C GLU A 74 -16.99 -3.98 36.04
N ASP A 75 -16.61 -5.22 36.41
CA ASP A 75 -15.81 -5.49 37.60
C ASP A 75 -14.32 -5.74 37.28
N LYS A 76 -13.86 -5.42 36.07
CA LYS A 76 -12.48 -5.69 35.59
C LYS A 76 -11.64 -4.41 35.59
N SER A 77 -11.25 -3.95 36.78
CA SER A 77 -10.46 -2.72 36.93
C SER A 77 -9.05 -2.78 36.34
N ASP A 78 -8.47 -3.98 36.22
CA ASP A 78 -7.13 -4.16 35.65
C ASP A 78 -7.10 -4.07 34.10
N PHE A 79 -8.26 -3.88 33.47
CA PHE A 79 -8.44 -3.89 32.03
C PHE A 79 -7.72 -2.73 31.33
N GLN A 80 -6.97 -3.04 30.29
CA GLN A 80 -6.01 -2.14 29.63
C GLN A 80 -6.03 -2.22 28.10
N CYS A 81 -6.38 -3.37 27.50
CA CYS A 81 -6.26 -3.53 26.04
C CYS A 81 -7.54 -4.08 25.40
N CYS A 82 -8.07 -3.31 24.47
CA CYS A 82 -9.17 -3.70 23.59
C CYS A 82 -8.62 -4.07 22.22
N TYR A 83 -8.65 -5.36 21.85
CA TYR A 83 -8.33 -5.81 20.49
C TYR A 83 -9.63 -6.23 19.79
N TRP A 84 -10.31 -5.22 19.25
CA TRP A 84 -11.69 -5.24 18.80
C TRP A 84 -11.79 -4.91 17.31
N SER A 85 -10.72 -5.17 16.55
CA SER A 85 -10.76 -5.05 15.10
C SER A 85 -11.66 -6.12 14.47
N ASP A 86 -12.25 -5.86 13.31
CA ASP A 86 -13.06 -6.82 12.55
C ASP A 86 -14.05 -7.63 13.44
N MET A 87 -14.77 -6.93 14.33
CA MET A 87 -15.72 -7.57 15.26
C MET A 87 -17.18 -7.33 14.90
N PHE A 88 -17.45 -6.49 13.88
CA PHE A 88 -18.79 -6.14 13.41
C PHE A 88 -19.09 -6.60 11.98
N THR A 89 -18.27 -7.50 11.42
CA THR A 89 -18.49 -8.02 10.07
C THR A 89 -19.87 -8.69 9.96
N GLY A 90 -20.67 -8.23 9.00
CA GLY A 90 -22.04 -8.68 8.78
C GLY A 90 -23.11 -8.03 9.66
N ARG A 91 -22.76 -7.08 10.54
CA ARG A 91 -23.73 -6.27 11.30
C ARG A 91 -24.15 -5.03 10.53
N LEU A 92 -25.32 -4.49 10.87
CA LEU A 92 -25.75 -3.21 10.33
C LEU A 92 -24.94 -2.07 10.97
N ARG A 93 -24.66 -1.01 10.20
CA ARG A 93 -23.93 0.17 10.71
C ARG A 93 -24.58 0.77 11.95
N SER A 94 -25.91 0.80 12.00
CA SER A 94 -26.69 1.32 13.13
C SER A 94 -26.51 0.53 14.43
N GLU A 95 -25.98 -0.70 14.37
CA GLU A 95 -25.73 -1.55 15.53
C GLU A 95 -24.37 -1.29 16.18
N ILE A 96 -23.43 -0.70 15.43
CA ILE A 96 -22.06 -0.47 15.89
C ILE A 96 -22.03 0.54 17.06
N PRO A 97 -22.64 1.74 16.95
CA PRO A 97 -22.65 2.69 18.07
C PRO A 97 -23.25 2.15 19.37
N PRO A 98 -24.45 1.52 19.41
CA PRO A 98 -25.00 1.03 20.68
C PRO A 98 -24.17 -0.12 21.29
N ALA A 99 -23.55 -0.97 20.47
CA ALA A 99 -22.63 -2.00 20.94
C ALA A 99 -21.39 -1.38 21.59
N LEU A 100 -20.73 -0.45 20.90
CA LEU A 100 -19.53 0.25 21.41
C LEU A 100 -19.83 1.14 22.61
N ASN A 101 -20.99 1.80 22.65
CA ASN A 101 -21.44 2.58 23.81
C ASN A 101 -21.59 1.71 25.05
N SER A 102 -22.13 0.49 24.90
CA SER A 102 -22.29 -0.45 26.01
C SER A 102 -20.93 -0.92 26.53
N LEU A 103 -20.03 -1.33 25.63
CA LEU A 103 -18.67 -1.73 25.98
C LEU A 103 -17.88 -0.59 26.63
N GLY A 104 -17.92 0.61 26.04
CA GLY A 104 -17.25 1.79 26.56
C GLY A 104 -17.77 2.21 27.93
N ALA A 105 -19.09 2.18 28.15
CA ALA A 105 -19.68 2.46 29.45
C ALA A 105 -19.19 1.48 30.53
N ALA A 106 -19.10 0.19 30.22
CA ALA A 106 -18.58 -0.79 31.15
C ALA A 106 -17.12 -0.55 31.52
N LEU A 107 -16.26 -0.17 30.55
CA LEU A 107 -14.86 0.16 30.80
C LEU A 107 -14.71 1.41 31.68
N ILE A 108 -15.56 2.42 31.46
CA ILE A 108 -15.63 3.60 32.33
C ILE A 108 -16.02 3.21 33.75
N ASN A 109 -17.07 2.39 33.90
CA ASN A 109 -17.56 1.93 35.20
C ASN A 109 -16.54 1.08 35.95
N ALA A 110 -15.80 0.25 35.23
CA ALA A 110 -14.72 -0.58 35.80
C ALA A 110 -13.53 0.24 36.30
N GLY A 111 -13.43 1.53 35.93
CA GLY A 111 -12.25 2.34 36.20
C GLY A 111 -11.03 1.84 35.42
N ALA A 112 -11.25 1.22 34.25
CA ALA A 112 -10.20 0.71 33.37
C ALA A 112 -9.20 1.83 33.03
N GLN A 113 -7.95 1.46 32.74
CA GLN A 113 -6.89 2.38 32.35
C GLN A 113 -6.32 1.90 31.02
N LEU A 114 -7.02 2.24 29.94
CA LEU A 114 -6.72 1.72 28.62
C LEU A 114 -5.36 2.20 28.15
N LYS A 115 -4.57 1.26 27.65
CA LYS A 115 -3.32 1.49 26.93
C LYS A 115 -3.51 1.31 25.43
N VAL A 116 -4.35 0.36 25.01
CA VAL A 116 -4.58 0.04 23.60
C VAL A 116 -6.08 -0.02 23.32
N LEU A 117 -6.52 0.70 22.29
CA LEU A 117 -7.84 0.58 21.70
C LEU A 117 -7.69 0.34 20.20
N ASP A 118 -7.90 -0.91 19.77
CA ASP A 118 -7.92 -1.29 18.36
C ASP A 118 -9.34 -1.61 17.92
N LEU A 119 -9.83 -0.81 16.99
CA LEU A 119 -11.16 -0.86 16.40
C LEU A 119 -11.08 -0.89 14.87
N SER A 120 -9.92 -1.24 14.32
CA SER A 120 -9.68 -1.31 12.88
C SER A 120 -10.64 -2.29 12.18
N ASP A 121 -10.88 -2.10 10.89
CA ASP A 121 -11.69 -3.00 10.07
C ASP A 121 -13.13 -3.17 10.56
N ASN A 122 -13.69 -2.12 11.18
CA ASN A 122 -15.10 -2.06 11.53
C ASN A 122 -15.78 -0.93 10.74
N ALA A 123 -16.87 -1.23 10.04
CA ALA A 123 -17.56 -0.29 9.14
C ALA A 123 -18.35 0.82 9.88
N PHE A 124 -17.64 1.67 10.63
CA PHE A 124 -18.19 2.75 11.45
C PHE A 124 -19.08 3.68 10.63
N GLY A 125 -18.58 4.13 9.49
CA GLY A 125 -19.15 5.29 8.84
C GLY A 125 -18.91 6.60 9.59
N PRO A 126 -19.47 7.71 9.08
CA PRO A 126 -19.43 9.01 9.75
C PRO A 126 -19.99 8.98 11.18
N ASP A 127 -21.07 8.23 11.41
CA ASP A 127 -21.72 8.15 12.73
C ASP A 127 -21.09 7.13 13.68
N GLY A 128 -20.31 6.16 13.19
CA GLY A 128 -19.76 5.09 14.03
C GLY A 128 -18.81 5.61 15.10
N VAL A 129 -18.08 6.70 14.84
CA VAL A 129 -17.17 7.35 15.80
C VAL A 129 -17.91 7.87 17.03
N LYS A 130 -19.19 8.27 16.90
CA LYS A 130 -20.03 8.68 18.04
C LYS A 130 -20.16 7.58 19.09
N GLY A 131 -20.06 6.30 18.69
CA GLY A 131 -20.10 5.14 19.58
C GLY A 131 -18.91 5.04 20.55
N ILE A 132 -17.80 5.74 20.29
CA ILE A 132 -16.59 5.72 21.13
C ILE A 132 -16.21 7.10 21.67
N GLU A 133 -16.91 8.16 21.25
CA GLU A 133 -16.62 9.54 21.67
C GLU A 133 -16.63 9.68 23.20
N LYS A 134 -17.67 9.15 23.87
CA LYS A 134 -17.78 9.20 25.33
C LYS A 134 -16.64 8.45 26.03
N LEU A 135 -16.21 7.31 25.47
CA LEU A 135 -15.10 6.52 25.99
C LEU A 135 -13.79 7.32 25.89
N LEU A 136 -13.49 7.87 24.71
CA LEU A 136 -12.27 8.63 24.47
C LEU A 136 -12.15 9.87 25.37
N LYS A 137 -13.27 10.54 25.68
CA LYS A 137 -13.33 11.71 26.58
C LYS A 137 -13.26 11.38 28.07
N SER A 138 -13.24 10.09 28.44
CA SER A 138 -13.33 9.63 29.82
C SER A 138 -11.96 9.37 30.46
N THR A 139 -11.96 9.21 31.79
CA THR A 139 -10.79 8.80 32.57
C THR A 139 -10.23 7.45 32.16
N ALA A 140 -11.02 6.61 31.48
CA ALA A 140 -10.55 5.32 31.00
C ALA A 140 -9.50 5.44 29.90
N CYS A 141 -9.49 6.56 29.16
CA CYS A 141 -8.53 6.80 28.08
C CYS A 141 -7.40 7.76 28.46
N HIS A 142 -7.31 8.25 29.70
CA HIS A 142 -6.22 9.15 30.11
C HIS A 142 -4.83 8.51 29.98
N THR A 143 -4.75 7.19 30.04
CA THR A 143 -3.52 6.40 29.91
C THR A 143 -3.32 5.79 28.52
N LEU A 144 -4.15 6.15 27.54
CA LEU A 144 -4.16 5.56 26.20
C LEU A 144 -2.86 5.87 25.48
N GLN A 145 -2.21 4.82 24.96
CA GLN A 145 -0.93 4.89 24.25
C GLN A 145 -1.09 4.53 22.78
N GLU A 146 -2.02 3.64 22.44
CA GLU A 146 -2.28 3.23 21.06
C GLU A 146 -3.76 3.32 20.72
N LEU A 147 -4.05 4.03 19.63
CA LEU A 147 -5.39 4.10 19.04
C LEU A 147 -5.31 3.68 17.58
N ARG A 148 -6.05 2.61 17.24
CA ARG A 148 -6.08 2.04 15.90
C ARG A 148 -7.52 2.01 15.40
N LEU A 149 -7.75 2.69 14.29
CA LEU A 149 -9.02 2.90 13.61
C LEU A 149 -8.81 2.78 12.09
N ASN A 150 -7.96 1.84 11.66
CA ASN A 150 -7.68 1.66 10.23
C ASN A 150 -8.93 1.10 9.53
N ASN A 151 -9.24 1.56 8.31
CA ASN A 151 -10.31 0.99 7.49
C ASN A 151 -11.68 1.00 8.19
N CYS A 152 -12.08 2.14 8.78
CA CYS A 152 -13.36 2.30 9.47
C CYS A 152 -14.39 3.14 8.68
N GLY A 153 -13.98 3.78 7.58
CA GLY A 153 -14.85 4.63 6.77
C GLY A 153 -15.41 5.83 7.52
N MET A 154 -14.60 6.46 8.38
CA MET A 154 -15.02 7.55 9.28
C MET A 154 -15.43 8.84 8.55
N GLY A 155 -14.90 9.10 7.36
CA GLY A 155 -15.08 10.37 6.65
C GLY A 155 -14.47 11.57 7.39
N ILE A 156 -14.67 12.76 6.82
CA ILE A 156 -14.25 14.05 7.40
C ILE A 156 -14.87 14.25 8.80
N GLY A 157 -16.18 14.05 8.91
CA GLY A 157 -16.93 14.26 10.17
C GLY A 157 -16.43 13.37 11.30
N GLY A 158 -16.17 12.09 11.03
CA GLY A 158 -15.59 11.18 12.01
C GLY A 158 -14.17 11.60 12.43
N GLY A 159 -13.35 12.10 11.50
CA GLY A 159 -12.04 12.70 11.79
C GLY A 159 -12.13 13.90 12.74
N LYS A 160 -13.07 14.82 12.49
CA LYS A 160 -13.32 16.00 13.35
C LYS A 160 -13.77 15.60 14.76
N ILE A 161 -14.72 14.65 14.88
CA ILE A 161 -15.21 14.14 16.17
C ILE A 161 -14.05 13.50 16.96
N LEU A 162 -13.25 12.67 16.29
CA LEU A 162 -12.11 12.00 16.89
C LEU A 162 -11.07 13.01 17.42
N ALA A 163 -10.71 14.01 16.61
CA ALA A 163 -9.80 15.08 17.01
C ALA A 163 -10.30 15.87 18.23
N ALA A 164 -11.59 16.21 18.25
CA ALA A 164 -12.22 16.90 19.37
C ALA A 164 -12.20 16.05 20.65
N ALA A 165 -12.50 14.76 20.55
CA ALA A 165 -12.48 13.83 21.67
C ALA A 165 -11.06 13.67 22.26
N LEU A 166 -10.03 13.51 21.41
CA LEU A 166 -8.63 13.43 21.84
C LEU A 166 -8.16 14.73 22.50
N THR A 167 -8.51 15.88 21.93
CA THR A 167 -8.19 17.20 22.48
C THR A 167 -8.81 17.40 23.86
N GLU A 168 -10.08 17.03 24.03
CA GLU A 168 -10.77 17.13 25.31
C GLU A 168 -10.16 16.18 26.35
N CYS A 169 -9.87 14.94 25.96
CA CYS A 169 -9.19 13.97 26.81
C CYS A 169 -7.82 14.47 27.29
N HIS A 170 -7.02 15.01 26.37
CA HIS A 170 -5.72 15.58 26.69
C HIS A 170 -5.85 16.77 27.66
N LYS A 171 -6.80 17.69 27.45
CA LYS A 171 -7.03 18.82 28.37
C LYS A 171 -7.41 18.34 29.78
N LYS A 172 -8.40 17.45 29.88
CA LYS A 172 -8.88 16.91 31.17
C LYS A 172 -7.79 16.16 31.92
N SER A 173 -7.04 15.30 31.23
CA SER A 173 -5.93 14.54 31.82
C SER A 173 -4.75 15.44 32.23
N SER A 174 -4.50 16.53 31.48
CA SER A 174 -3.50 17.56 31.83
C SER A 174 -3.83 18.26 33.15
N GLU A 175 -5.11 18.60 33.38
CA GLU A 175 -5.57 19.21 34.63
C GLU A 175 -5.34 18.31 35.85
N LEU A 176 -5.27 16.99 35.64
CA LEU A 176 -4.96 16.00 36.67
C LEU A 176 -3.45 15.75 36.85
N GLY A 177 -2.59 16.45 36.10
CA GLY A 177 -1.13 16.33 36.17
C GLY A 177 -0.54 15.14 35.42
N ALA A 178 -1.34 14.44 34.61
CA ALA A 178 -0.92 13.30 33.80
C ALA A 178 -1.57 13.39 32.41
N PRO A 179 -1.08 14.29 31.53
CA PRO A 179 -1.66 14.49 30.20
C PRO A 179 -1.67 13.21 29.37
N LEU A 180 -2.71 13.05 28.55
CA LEU A 180 -2.79 12.00 27.53
C LEU A 180 -1.53 12.05 26.68
N SER A 181 -0.84 10.92 26.62
CA SER A 181 0.42 10.75 25.89
C SER A 181 0.24 9.62 24.86
N LEU A 182 -0.52 9.90 23.81
CA LEU A 182 -0.73 8.94 22.73
C LEU A 182 0.57 8.77 21.93
N LYS A 183 1.00 7.52 21.76
CA LYS A 183 2.25 7.17 21.07
C LYS A 183 2.02 6.66 19.66
N VAL A 184 1.00 5.83 19.46
CA VAL A 184 0.69 5.20 18.18
C VAL A 184 -0.70 5.60 17.75
N PHE A 185 -0.79 6.22 16.57
CA PHE A 185 -2.04 6.55 15.93
C PHE A 185 -2.12 5.90 14.55
N VAL A 186 -3.14 5.07 14.34
CA VAL A 186 -3.39 4.40 13.05
C VAL A 186 -4.81 4.72 12.61
N ALA A 187 -4.97 5.38 11.47
CA ALA A 187 -6.26 5.71 10.89
C ALA A 187 -6.19 5.81 9.36
N GLY A 188 -5.60 4.82 8.69
CA GLY A 188 -5.63 4.74 7.22
C GLY A 188 -7.00 4.33 6.67
N ARG A 189 -7.23 4.53 5.37
CA ARG A 189 -8.44 4.05 4.65
C ARG A 189 -9.75 4.57 5.27
N ASN A 190 -9.78 5.83 5.67
CA ASN A 190 -10.94 6.43 6.34
C ASN A 190 -11.58 7.59 5.58
N ARG A 191 -11.02 8.03 4.45
CA ARG A 191 -11.47 9.25 3.74
C ARG A 191 -11.52 10.46 4.67
N LEU A 192 -10.44 10.68 5.42
CA LEU A 192 -10.35 11.82 6.34
C LEU A 192 -10.30 13.15 5.59
N GLU A 193 -9.73 13.13 4.37
CA GLU A 193 -9.54 14.29 3.50
C GLU A 193 -8.84 15.46 4.26
N ASN A 194 -8.83 16.67 3.70
CA ASN A 194 -8.06 17.77 4.28
C ASN A 194 -8.55 18.19 5.66
N ASP A 195 -9.86 18.30 5.80
CA ASP A 195 -10.52 18.83 6.99
C ASP A 195 -10.38 17.90 8.20
N GLY A 196 -10.57 16.59 7.99
CA GLY A 196 -10.37 15.59 9.03
C GLY A 196 -8.91 15.52 9.44
N ALA A 197 -7.98 15.56 8.46
CA ALA A 197 -6.55 15.60 8.72
C ALA A 197 -6.11 16.86 9.48
N THR A 198 -6.65 18.02 9.13
CA THR A 198 -6.35 19.31 9.79
C THR A 198 -6.82 19.32 11.24
N ALA A 199 -8.02 18.81 11.51
CA ALA A 199 -8.51 18.67 12.88
C ALA A 199 -7.60 17.74 13.71
N LEU A 200 -7.20 16.59 13.15
CA LEU A 200 -6.27 15.67 13.80
C LEU A 200 -4.89 16.29 14.02
N ALA A 201 -4.39 17.06 13.05
CA ALA A 201 -3.12 17.78 13.16
C ALA A 201 -3.11 18.72 14.38
N GLN A 202 -4.20 19.47 14.61
CA GLN A 202 -4.33 20.32 15.80
C GLN A 202 -4.24 19.51 17.10
N ALA A 203 -4.90 18.35 17.16
CA ALA A 203 -4.81 17.45 18.32
C ALA A 203 -3.39 16.90 18.51
N PHE A 204 -2.72 16.49 17.43
CA PHE A 204 -1.35 15.96 17.46
C PHE A 204 -0.34 17.02 17.90
N GLN A 205 -0.50 18.26 17.44
CA GLN A 205 0.32 19.39 17.85
C GLN A 205 0.19 19.66 19.35
N LEU A 206 -1.03 19.62 19.88
CA LEU A 206 -1.30 19.83 21.30
C LEU A 206 -0.67 18.72 22.16
N MET A 207 -0.77 17.46 21.73
CA MET A 207 -0.27 16.31 22.50
C MET A 207 1.25 16.17 22.48
N GLY A 208 1.90 16.41 21.33
CA GLY A 208 3.37 16.41 21.18
C GLY A 208 4.09 15.12 21.62
N SER A 209 3.40 13.98 21.66
CA SER A 209 3.89 12.72 22.26
C SER A 209 3.89 11.53 21.29
N LEU A 210 3.49 11.72 20.03
CA LEU A 210 3.40 10.64 19.05
C LEU A 210 4.79 10.11 18.66
N GLU A 211 4.87 8.79 18.58
CA GLU A 211 6.01 8.02 18.10
C GLU A 211 5.71 7.40 16.73
N GLU A 212 4.46 7.07 16.42
CA GLU A 212 4.07 6.42 15.17
C GLU A 212 2.75 7.01 14.65
N ILE A 213 2.76 7.46 13.40
CA ILE A 213 1.58 7.96 12.68
C ILE A 213 1.42 7.16 11.40
N HIS A 214 0.27 6.50 11.26
CA HIS A 214 -0.12 5.75 10.07
C HIS A 214 -1.47 6.26 9.57
N MET A 215 -1.47 7.06 8.51
CA MET A 215 -2.69 7.58 7.88
C MET A 215 -2.70 7.37 6.35
N PRO A 216 -2.35 6.18 5.83
CA PRO A 216 -2.34 5.95 4.40
C PRO A 216 -3.76 5.98 3.81
N GLN A 217 -3.90 6.27 2.51
CA GLN A 217 -5.17 6.12 1.78
C GLN A 217 -6.33 6.91 2.39
N ASN A 218 -6.13 8.20 2.64
CA ASN A 218 -7.16 9.04 3.26
C ASN A 218 -7.70 10.15 2.35
N GLY A 219 -7.20 10.26 1.11
CA GLY A 219 -7.55 11.35 0.20
C GLY A 219 -7.11 12.72 0.73
N ILE A 220 -6.05 12.75 1.55
CA ILE A 220 -5.50 14.00 2.08
C ILE A 220 -4.67 14.62 0.96
N ASN A 221 -4.96 15.86 0.57
CA ASN A 221 -4.16 16.57 -0.41
C ASN A 221 -3.29 17.67 0.26
N HIS A 222 -2.66 18.56 -0.51
CA HIS A 222 -1.56 19.41 -0.01
C HIS A 222 -1.89 20.31 1.21
N PRO A 223 -3.09 20.90 1.41
CA PRO A 223 -3.43 21.66 2.62
C PRO A 223 -3.48 20.75 3.85
N GLY A 224 -4.10 19.58 3.76
CA GLY A 224 -4.13 18.60 4.86
C GLY A 224 -2.74 18.06 5.20
N VAL A 225 -1.91 17.79 4.19
CA VAL A 225 -0.50 17.41 4.38
C VAL A 225 0.29 18.54 5.04
N THR A 226 0.05 19.79 4.66
CA THR A 226 0.69 20.97 5.27
C THR A 226 0.29 21.12 6.74
N ALA A 227 -0.98 20.90 7.08
CA ALA A 227 -1.43 20.88 8.47
C ALA A 227 -0.72 19.78 9.28
N LEU A 228 -0.65 18.57 8.74
CA LEU A 228 0.09 17.46 9.35
C LEU A 228 1.59 17.79 9.50
N ALA A 229 2.21 18.42 8.50
CA ALA A 229 3.60 18.86 8.56
C ALA A 229 3.86 19.85 9.72
N SER A 230 2.93 20.76 9.99
CA SER A 230 2.99 21.66 11.15
C SER A 230 2.93 20.89 12.48
N ALA A 231 2.04 19.90 12.56
CA ALA A 231 1.85 19.12 13.78
C ALA A 231 3.02 18.17 14.09
N VAL A 232 3.58 17.48 13.09
CA VAL A 232 4.65 16.49 13.32
C VAL A 232 5.92 17.12 13.90
N GLN A 233 6.19 18.41 13.66
CA GLN A 233 7.32 19.15 14.25
C GLN A 233 7.30 19.17 15.78
N HIS A 234 6.11 19.04 16.38
CA HIS A 234 5.92 19.05 17.83
C HIS A 234 6.10 17.65 18.45
N ASN A 235 6.25 16.61 17.62
CA ASN A 235 6.35 15.22 18.05
C ASN A 235 7.81 14.73 17.89
N ALA A 236 8.71 15.24 18.74
CA ALA A 236 10.16 15.00 18.61
C ALA A 236 10.59 13.52 18.77
N GLN A 237 9.71 12.67 19.32
CA GLN A 237 9.93 11.22 19.46
C GLN A 237 9.36 10.42 18.27
N LEU A 238 8.86 11.08 17.22
CA LEU A 238 8.32 10.40 16.04
C LEU A 238 9.39 9.49 15.40
N ARG A 239 9.07 8.21 15.29
CA ARG A 239 9.87 7.12 14.71
C ARG A 239 9.33 6.68 13.37
N VAL A 240 8.00 6.64 13.21
CA VAL A 240 7.34 6.18 11.98
C VAL A 240 6.35 7.21 11.50
N LEU A 241 6.48 7.61 10.22
CA LEU A 241 5.52 8.45 9.54
C LEU A 241 5.12 7.80 8.22
N ASN A 242 3.91 7.28 8.17
CA ASN A 242 3.33 6.67 6.98
C ASN A 242 2.09 7.45 6.53
N LEU A 243 2.22 8.12 5.38
CA LEU A 243 1.16 8.85 4.70
C LEU A 243 0.96 8.36 3.26
N ASN A 244 1.40 7.13 2.95
CA ASN A 244 1.29 6.51 1.63
C ASN A 244 -0.09 6.68 1.01
N ASP A 245 -0.13 6.92 -0.31
CA ASP A 245 -1.38 7.08 -1.07
C ASP A 245 -2.25 8.23 -0.54
N ASN A 246 -1.65 9.43 -0.54
CA ASN A 246 -2.26 10.73 -0.26
C ASN A 246 -1.58 11.78 -1.16
N THR A 247 -2.28 12.79 -1.64
CA THR A 247 -1.77 13.69 -2.69
C THR A 247 -0.97 14.87 -2.13
N PHE A 248 0.33 14.70 -1.95
CA PHE A 248 1.19 15.77 -1.41
C PHE A 248 1.31 16.96 -2.35
N THR A 249 1.43 16.67 -3.66
CA THR A 249 1.96 17.60 -4.67
C THR A 249 3.34 18.15 -4.26
N LYS A 250 3.90 19.08 -5.05
CA LYS A 250 5.12 19.80 -4.64
C LYS A 250 4.90 20.62 -3.36
N LYS A 251 3.71 21.22 -3.18
CA LYS A 251 3.39 22.14 -2.08
C LYS A 251 3.46 21.40 -0.73
N GLY A 252 2.74 20.28 -0.59
CA GLY A 252 2.73 19.48 0.63
C GLY A 252 4.06 18.78 0.91
N ALA A 253 4.76 18.32 -0.13
CA ALA A 253 6.07 17.68 0.03
C ALA A 253 7.14 18.66 0.55
N ILE A 254 7.17 19.90 0.06
CA ILE A 254 8.07 20.94 0.58
C ILE A 254 7.75 21.25 2.05
N ALA A 255 6.47 21.38 2.41
CA ALA A 255 6.06 21.60 3.80
C ALA A 255 6.51 20.45 4.71
N MET A 256 6.31 19.20 4.29
CA MET A 256 6.76 18.03 5.03
C MET A 256 8.28 17.96 5.14
N ALA A 257 9.02 18.28 4.07
CA ALA A 257 10.48 18.35 4.10
C ALA A 257 11.00 19.36 5.13
N GLN A 258 10.37 20.53 5.26
CA GLN A 258 10.71 21.51 6.29
C GLN A 258 10.49 20.94 7.70
N ALA A 259 9.40 20.22 7.91
CA ALA A 259 9.11 19.58 9.19
C ALA A 259 10.15 18.51 9.58
N LEU A 260 10.56 17.69 8.61
CA LEU A 260 11.51 16.58 8.80
C LEU A 260 12.90 17.03 9.28
N LYS A 261 13.33 18.27 9.00
CA LYS A 261 14.66 18.79 9.37
C LYS A 261 14.99 18.66 10.86
N HIS A 262 13.97 18.66 11.71
CA HIS A 262 14.13 18.66 13.17
C HIS A 262 13.83 17.31 13.83
N LEU A 263 13.30 16.34 13.09
CA LEU A 263 12.85 15.06 13.65
C LEU A 263 13.99 14.03 13.68
N ARG A 264 14.80 14.07 14.74
CA ARG A 264 16.01 13.24 14.86
C ARG A 264 15.74 11.74 15.11
N SER A 265 14.53 11.40 15.53
CA SER A 265 14.15 10.04 15.96
C SER A 265 13.51 9.19 14.84
N VAL A 266 13.24 9.79 13.67
CA VAL A 266 12.53 9.12 12.57
C VAL A 266 13.40 8.02 11.98
N GLN A 267 12.81 6.83 11.89
CA GLN A 267 13.40 5.61 11.36
C GLN A 267 12.71 5.18 10.06
N VAL A 268 11.41 5.45 9.91
CA VAL A 268 10.63 5.02 8.74
C VAL A 268 9.81 6.18 8.21
N ILE A 269 10.00 6.48 6.93
CA ILE A 269 9.19 7.42 6.16
C ILE A 269 8.58 6.66 4.99
N ASN A 270 7.25 6.65 4.92
CA ASN A 270 6.53 6.08 3.79
C ASN A 270 5.61 7.13 3.15
N PHE A 271 6.06 7.68 2.03
CA PHE A 271 5.33 8.58 1.14
C PHE A 271 5.24 7.98 -0.28
N GLY A 272 5.14 6.66 -0.39
CA GLY A 272 4.84 6.02 -1.67
C GLY A 272 3.46 6.47 -2.18
N ASP A 273 3.29 6.54 -3.50
CA ASP A 273 2.04 6.97 -4.15
C ASP A 273 1.55 8.34 -3.65
N CYS A 274 2.48 9.21 -3.22
CA CYS A 274 2.12 10.51 -2.64
C CYS A 274 2.21 11.68 -3.62
N LEU A 275 2.57 11.46 -4.89
CA LEU A 275 2.71 12.54 -5.86
C LEU A 275 3.64 13.65 -5.34
N VAL A 276 4.78 13.29 -4.74
CA VAL A 276 5.69 14.26 -4.10
C VAL A 276 6.36 15.21 -5.09
N ARG A 277 6.40 14.84 -6.37
CA ARG A 277 7.05 15.55 -7.48
C ARG A 277 8.56 15.75 -7.29
N SER A 278 9.26 16.10 -8.36
CA SER A 278 10.72 16.30 -8.33
C SER A 278 11.17 17.37 -7.33
N GLU A 279 10.48 18.52 -7.28
CA GLU A 279 10.81 19.60 -6.33
C GLU A 279 10.65 19.16 -4.87
N GLY A 280 9.57 18.44 -4.56
CA GLY A 280 9.33 17.90 -3.23
C GLY A 280 10.35 16.84 -2.84
N ALA A 281 10.70 15.94 -3.76
CA ALA A 281 11.75 14.94 -3.56
C ALA A 281 13.13 15.58 -3.30
N ILE A 282 13.48 16.65 -4.03
CA ILE A 282 14.71 17.42 -3.79
C ILE A 282 14.68 18.06 -2.41
N ALA A 283 13.55 18.67 -2.00
CA ALA A 283 13.43 19.25 -0.66
C ALA A 283 13.58 18.18 0.45
N ILE A 284 13.03 16.99 0.25
CA ILE A 284 13.22 15.85 1.16
C ILE A 284 14.71 15.43 1.18
N ALA A 285 15.38 15.38 0.03
CA ALA A 285 16.82 15.10 -0.04
C ALA A 285 17.67 16.12 0.75
N GLU A 286 17.32 17.40 0.69
CA GLU A 286 17.97 18.43 1.51
C GLU A 286 17.74 18.19 3.01
N ALA A 287 16.50 17.86 3.41
CA ALA A 287 16.19 17.54 4.81
C ALA A 287 16.96 16.30 5.31
N LEU A 288 17.17 15.31 4.44
CA LEU A 288 17.93 14.10 4.73
C LEU A 288 19.42 14.37 4.92
N THR A 289 20.02 15.33 4.20
CA THR A 289 21.47 15.56 4.21
C THR A 289 22.00 15.85 5.63
N ASP A 290 21.30 16.69 6.40
CA ASP A 290 21.70 17.09 7.76
C ASP A 290 20.74 16.59 8.87
N GLY A 291 19.58 16.06 8.51
CA GLY A 291 18.52 15.55 9.40
C GLY A 291 18.51 14.03 9.51
N LEU A 292 17.52 13.46 10.21
CA LEU A 292 17.18 12.02 10.15
C LEU A 292 18.38 11.04 10.23
N PRO A 293 19.22 11.09 11.29
CA PRO A 293 20.49 10.34 11.33
C PRO A 293 20.31 8.83 11.50
N ILE A 294 19.15 8.37 11.98
CA ILE A 294 18.85 6.96 12.25
C ILE A 294 17.79 6.39 11.30
N LEU A 295 17.62 7.01 10.13
CA LEU A 295 16.67 6.57 9.11
C LEU A 295 17.03 5.17 8.61
N LYS A 296 16.04 4.29 8.60
CA LYS A 296 16.11 2.89 8.15
C LYS A 296 15.37 2.66 6.86
N GLU A 297 14.21 3.29 6.69
CA GLU A 297 13.38 3.14 5.49
C GLU A 297 12.94 4.50 4.96
N LEU A 298 13.15 4.70 3.65
CA LEU A 298 12.58 5.80 2.89
C LEU A 298 11.85 5.23 1.68
N ASN A 299 10.55 5.46 1.60
CA ASN A 299 9.75 5.17 0.42
C ASN A 299 9.19 6.46 -0.19
N LEU A 300 9.59 6.75 -1.43
CA LEU A 300 9.04 7.81 -2.30
C LEU A 300 8.58 7.23 -3.65
N SER A 301 8.25 5.94 -3.70
CA SER A 301 7.80 5.26 -4.92
C SER A 301 6.57 5.91 -5.53
N PHE A 302 6.42 5.86 -6.85
CA PHE A 302 5.27 6.41 -7.59
C PHE A 302 4.99 7.88 -7.21
N GLY A 303 6.08 8.63 -6.96
CA GLY A 303 6.02 10.04 -6.60
C GLY A 303 6.07 11.01 -7.78
N GLU A 304 6.14 10.50 -9.02
CA GLU A 304 6.47 11.26 -10.25
C GLU A 304 7.74 12.09 -10.07
N ILE A 305 8.83 11.38 -9.81
CA ILE A 305 10.16 11.96 -9.55
C ILE A 305 11.01 11.68 -10.79
N THR A 306 11.70 12.70 -11.30
CA THR A 306 12.66 12.55 -12.40
C THR A 306 13.92 11.81 -11.98
N GLU A 307 14.71 11.33 -12.95
CA GLU A 307 16.00 10.70 -12.68
C GLU A 307 16.93 11.61 -11.86
N GLU A 308 16.96 12.91 -12.16
CA GLU A 308 17.80 13.89 -11.46
C GLU A 308 17.41 14.02 -9.98
N ALA A 309 16.11 14.10 -9.70
CA ALA A 309 15.61 14.22 -8.33
C ALA A 309 15.79 12.90 -7.56
N ALA A 310 15.58 11.74 -8.21
CA ALA A 310 15.88 10.44 -7.62
C ALA A 310 17.36 10.30 -7.28
N LEU A 311 18.25 10.76 -8.15
CA LEU A 311 19.70 10.79 -7.90
C LEU A 311 20.06 11.72 -6.72
N ALA A 312 19.36 12.84 -6.56
CA ALA A 312 19.53 13.74 -5.42
C ALA A 312 19.16 13.03 -4.10
N VAL A 313 18.04 12.33 -4.06
CA VAL A 313 17.63 11.51 -2.90
C VAL A 313 18.66 10.41 -2.61
N ALA A 314 19.08 9.66 -3.64
CA ALA A 314 20.08 8.60 -3.50
C ALA A 314 21.40 9.11 -2.91
N LYS A 315 21.87 10.28 -3.35
CA LYS A 315 23.07 10.94 -2.78
C LYS A 315 22.86 11.36 -1.33
N ALA A 316 21.69 11.92 -1.00
CA ALA A 316 21.38 12.37 0.36
C ALA A 316 21.37 11.22 1.37
N VAL A 317 20.97 10.02 0.94
CA VAL A 317 20.93 8.84 1.82
C VAL A 317 22.24 8.03 1.87
N GLU A 318 23.25 8.35 1.04
CA GLU A 318 24.54 7.66 1.01
C GLU A 318 25.22 7.61 2.39
N ARG A 319 24.99 8.64 3.23
CA ARG A 319 25.56 8.77 4.58
C ARG A 319 24.63 8.27 5.70
N LYS A 320 23.56 7.55 5.35
CA LYS A 320 22.64 6.94 6.31
C LYS A 320 23.10 5.52 6.62
N ASP A 321 24.00 5.39 7.58
CA ASP A 321 24.63 4.11 7.94
C ASP A 321 23.63 3.03 8.40
N GLN A 322 22.43 3.43 8.82
CA GLN A 322 21.36 2.54 9.28
C GLN A 322 20.28 2.31 8.22
N LEU A 323 20.42 2.84 6.99
CA LEU A 323 19.42 2.67 5.95
C LEU A 323 19.40 1.21 5.48
N GLU A 324 18.24 0.60 5.62
CA GLU A 324 17.94 -0.78 5.25
C GLU A 324 17.15 -0.84 3.93
N LYS A 325 16.28 0.16 3.68
CA LYS A 325 15.41 0.20 2.50
C LYS A 325 15.29 1.62 1.91
N LEU A 326 15.48 1.70 0.61
CA LEU A 326 15.19 2.88 -0.21
C LEU A 326 14.31 2.43 -1.38
N ASP A 327 13.11 2.98 -1.48
CA ASP A 327 12.21 2.74 -2.60
C ASP A 327 11.94 4.04 -3.36
N LEU A 328 12.34 4.04 -4.63
CA LEU A 328 12.18 5.13 -5.59
C LEU A 328 11.58 4.58 -6.91
N ASN A 329 10.85 3.46 -6.86
CA ASN A 329 10.20 2.91 -8.05
C ASN A 329 9.16 3.88 -8.61
N GLY A 330 8.80 3.76 -9.89
CA GLY A 330 7.82 4.67 -10.51
C GLY A 330 8.35 6.11 -10.69
N THR A 331 9.64 6.25 -10.99
CA THR A 331 10.22 7.50 -11.52
C THR A 331 9.66 7.78 -12.91
N SER A 332 9.52 9.07 -13.26
CA SER A 332 9.02 9.52 -14.56
C SER A 332 10.16 10.11 -15.39
N ASP A 333 10.24 9.71 -16.67
CA ASP A 333 11.16 10.32 -17.65
C ASP A 333 10.63 11.66 -18.18
N ASP A 334 9.39 11.99 -17.85
CA ASP A 334 8.67 13.18 -18.26
C ASP A 334 8.43 14.04 -17.01
N GLU A 335 8.90 15.29 -17.04
CA GLU A 335 8.32 16.33 -16.21
C GLU A 335 6.94 16.59 -16.82
N GLY A 336 5.96 15.76 -16.44
CA GLY A 336 4.57 16.01 -16.80
C GLY A 336 4.31 17.50 -16.58
N GLU A 337 3.67 18.16 -17.54
CA GLU A 337 3.38 19.59 -17.43
C GLU A 337 2.85 19.83 -16.02
N PRO A 338 3.31 20.89 -15.32
CA PRO A 338 2.74 21.20 -14.03
C PRO A 338 1.25 21.26 -14.28
N GLU A 339 0.50 20.26 -13.77
CA GLU A 339 -0.95 20.40 -13.67
C GLU A 339 -1.08 21.75 -13.00
N GLU A 340 -1.66 22.72 -13.74
CA GLU A 340 -1.98 24.01 -13.19
C GLU A 340 -2.67 23.65 -11.88
N ASP A 341 -2.02 23.96 -10.75
CA ASP A 341 -2.63 23.75 -9.45
C ASP A 341 -3.94 24.53 -9.61
N ASP A 342 -5.08 23.86 -9.79
CA ASP A 342 -6.38 24.50 -9.98
C ASP A 342 -6.63 25.31 -8.71
N ASP A 343 -6.11 26.54 -8.73
CA ASP A 343 -6.29 27.60 -7.75
C ASP A 343 -7.71 28.17 -7.99
N GLU A 344 -8.72 27.31 -8.06
CA GLU A 344 -10.09 27.72 -7.76
C GLU A 344 -10.21 27.62 -6.23
N ASP A 345 -9.78 28.71 -5.58
CA ASP A 345 -10.30 29.13 -4.29
C ASP A 345 -11.83 29.20 -4.39
N ASP A 346 -12.50 28.06 -4.20
CA ASP A 346 -13.96 27.99 -4.04
C ASP A 346 -14.29 28.37 -2.58
N ASP A 347 -14.01 29.65 -2.27
CA ASP A 347 -14.54 30.39 -1.11
C ASP A 347 -15.89 31.04 -1.51
N GLU A 348 -16.78 30.30 -2.18
CA GLU A 348 -18.20 30.65 -2.19
C GLU A 348 -18.89 29.87 -1.06
N GLU A 349 -19.11 30.58 0.05
CA GLU A 349 -20.07 30.21 1.08
C GLU A 349 -21.47 30.09 0.45
N GLU A 350 -21.85 28.89 -0.02
CA GLU A 350 -23.25 28.56 -0.21
C GLU A 350 -23.88 28.26 1.16
N GLU A 351 -24.50 29.29 1.74
CA GLU A 351 -25.55 29.15 2.75
C GLU A 351 -26.74 28.42 2.10
N GLU A 352 -26.74 27.09 2.15
CA GLU A 352 -27.96 26.31 1.90
C GLU A 352 -28.85 26.39 3.15
N ASP A 353 -29.78 27.35 3.11
CA ASP A 353 -30.99 27.35 3.93
C ASP A 353 -31.77 26.06 3.65
N GLU A 354 -31.77 25.13 4.62
CA GLU A 354 -32.70 24.01 4.67
C GLU A 354 -34.13 24.53 4.91
N GLU A 355 -34.89 24.80 3.84
CA GLU A 355 -36.36 24.84 3.92
C GLU A 355 -36.95 23.49 3.49
N GLU A 356 -37.59 22.84 4.45
CA GLU A 356 -38.50 21.70 4.28
C GLU A 356 -39.67 22.07 3.36
N GLU A 357 -40.01 21.24 2.38
CA GLU A 357 -41.39 20.97 1.90
C GLU A 357 -41.33 19.59 1.19
N GLU A 358 -41.85 18.52 1.79
CA GLU A 358 -43.19 17.94 1.61
C GLU A 358 -43.47 17.34 0.22
N ASP A 359 -44.04 16.13 0.29
CA ASP A 359 -44.45 15.22 -0.77
C ASP A 359 -45.30 15.88 -1.88
N ASP A 360 -45.19 15.40 -3.12
CA ASP A 360 -46.37 14.88 -3.83
C ASP A 360 -45.99 14.09 -5.09
N ASP A 361 -46.70 12.97 -5.24
CA ASP A 361 -46.80 12.14 -6.43
C ASP A 361 -47.20 12.97 -7.67
N GLU A 362 -46.77 12.58 -8.86
CA GLU A 362 -47.69 12.19 -9.95
C GLU A 362 -46.95 11.72 -11.22
N ASP A 363 -47.66 10.82 -11.89
CA ASP A 363 -47.34 10.01 -13.06
C ASP A 363 -47.12 10.78 -14.39
N GLU A 364 -46.79 9.98 -15.42
CA GLU A 364 -47.01 10.22 -16.86
C GLU A 364 -46.02 11.22 -17.53
N GLU A 365 -45.48 11.02 -18.73
CA GLU A 365 -45.88 10.19 -19.86
C GLU A 365 -44.67 10.02 -20.82
N GLU A 366 -44.77 9.00 -21.67
CA GLU A 366 -43.97 8.74 -22.87
C GLU A 366 -43.95 9.97 -23.80
N GLU A 367 -42.93 10.14 -24.66
CA GLU A 367 -43.14 10.27 -26.11
C GLU A 367 -41.83 9.94 -26.86
N GLU A 368 -42.01 9.14 -27.91
CA GLU A 368 -41.05 8.73 -28.93
C GLU A 368 -40.83 9.83 -29.98
N GLU A 369 -40.04 9.46 -31.00
CA GLU A 369 -39.95 9.92 -32.40
C GLU A 369 -38.49 10.27 -32.75
N GLU A 370 -37.80 9.46 -33.56
CA GLU A 370 -37.93 9.34 -35.04
C GLU A 370 -37.76 10.72 -35.70
N ASP A 371 -37.02 10.94 -36.77
CA ASP A 371 -36.22 10.18 -37.71
C ASP A 371 -35.37 11.25 -38.43
N GLU A 372 -34.36 10.84 -39.19
CA GLU A 372 -34.27 11.10 -40.64
C GLU A 372 -32.83 11.04 -41.14
N GLU A 373 -32.75 10.26 -42.21
CA GLU A 373 -31.62 9.89 -43.03
C GLU A 373 -31.15 11.05 -43.94
N GLU A 374 -29.97 10.88 -44.50
CA GLU A 374 -29.63 10.99 -45.95
C GLU A 374 -28.11 11.25 -46.03
N GLU A 375 -27.31 10.25 -46.35
CA GLU A 375 -26.97 9.74 -47.69
C GLU A 375 -26.00 10.63 -48.50
N ASN A 376 -24.89 9.97 -48.86
CA ASN A 376 -24.14 10.01 -50.12
C ASN A 376 -23.40 11.29 -50.54
N GLU A 377 -22.10 11.13 -50.81
CA GLU A 377 -21.62 11.06 -52.20
C GLU A 377 -20.18 10.50 -52.24
N GLU A 378 -20.01 9.40 -52.99
CA GLU A 378 -18.75 8.89 -53.52
C GLU A 378 -18.30 9.72 -54.73
N GLU A 379 -16.99 9.77 -54.97
CA GLU A 379 -16.29 9.74 -56.27
C GLU A 379 -14.80 10.04 -55.95
N GLY A 380 -13.75 9.45 -56.50
CA GLY A 380 -13.55 8.62 -57.68
C GLY A 380 -12.07 8.78 -58.08
N GLU A 381 -11.38 7.65 -58.20
CA GLU A 381 -10.10 7.28 -58.84
C GLU A 381 -9.18 8.35 -59.51
N ASP A 382 -7.86 8.22 -59.32
CA ASP A 382 -6.92 7.92 -60.43
C ASP A 382 -5.44 7.78 -59.99
N GLU A 383 -4.82 6.66 -60.37
CA GLU A 383 -3.36 6.50 -60.50
C GLU A 383 -2.96 6.70 -61.97
N PRO A 384 -1.72 7.10 -62.32
CA PRO A 384 -0.85 6.05 -62.88
C PRO A 384 0.68 6.24 -62.77
N SER A 385 1.37 5.10 -62.78
CA SER A 385 2.53 4.73 -63.66
C SER A 385 3.99 4.73 -63.14
N LYS A 386 4.62 3.54 -63.29
CA LYS A 386 6.08 3.27 -63.43
C LYS A 386 6.47 3.18 -64.91
N PRO A 387 7.75 3.40 -65.29
CA PRO A 387 8.68 2.26 -65.52
C PRO A 387 10.15 2.59 -65.13
N SER A 388 11.03 1.65 -64.77
CA SER A 388 11.77 0.82 -65.73
C SER A 388 12.82 -0.07 -65.01
N GLN A 389 13.02 -1.28 -65.54
CA GLN A 389 13.99 -2.28 -65.10
C GLN A 389 15.37 -2.06 -65.75
N MET A 390 16.45 -2.26 -64.99
CA MET A 390 17.76 -2.68 -65.54
C MET A 390 18.25 -3.92 -64.80
N SER A 391 18.44 -4.99 -65.57
CA SER A 391 18.89 -6.31 -65.13
C SER A 391 20.42 -6.36 -64.95
N THR A 392 20.88 -7.05 -63.91
CA THR A 392 22.27 -7.54 -63.76
C THR A 392 22.26 -9.04 -63.40
N PRO A 393 23.35 -9.80 -63.70
CA PRO A 393 23.31 -11.25 -63.92
C PRO A 393 23.24 -12.08 -62.63
N PRO A 394 22.91 -13.38 -62.69
CA PRO A 394 22.77 -14.21 -61.51
C PRO A 394 24.14 -14.47 -60.88
N SER A 395 24.44 -13.76 -59.79
CA SER A 395 25.54 -14.12 -58.91
C SER A 395 25.18 -15.40 -58.18
N ALA A 396 26.05 -16.40 -58.28
CA ALA A 396 25.98 -17.66 -57.56
C ALA A 396 25.57 -17.47 -56.09
N SER A 397 24.72 -18.37 -55.59
CA SER A 397 24.27 -18.41 -54.20
C SER A 397 25.48 -18.43 -53.25
N ARG A 398 25.80 -17.29 -52.66
CA ARG A 398 26.75 -17.24 -51.53
C ARG A 398 26.14 -18.05 -50.38
N PRO A 399 26.96 -18.84 -49.65
CA PRO A 399 26.48 -19.54 -48.49
C PRO A 399 25.89 -18.53 -47.48
N PRO A 400 24.88 -18.93 -46.70
CA PRO A 400 24.29 -18.06 -45.69
C PRO A 400 25.36 -17.60 -44.69
N ASP A 401 25.44 -16.28 -44.48
CA ASP A 401 26.48 -15.66 -43.65
C ASP A 401 26.03 -15.56 -42.19
N VAL A 402 26.45 -16.55 -41.39
CA VAL A 402 26.23 -16.59 -39.93
C VAL A 402 26.85 -15.38 -39.24
N SER A 403 27.99 -14.87 -39.70
CA SER A 403 28.63 -13.69 -39.11
C SER A 403 27.75 -12.45 -39.31
N SER A 404 27.08 -12.33 -40.46
CA SER A 404 26.11 -11.26 -40.71
C SER A 404 24.90 -11.31 -39.77
N PHE A 405 24.42 -12.52 -39.45
CA PHE A 405 23.37 -12.71 -38.45
C PHE A 405 23.86 -12.37 -37.05
N LEU A 406 25.03 -12.87 -36.64
CA LEU A 406 25.58 -12.63 -35.31
C LEU A 406 25.97 -11.16 -35.08
N CYS A 407 26.29 -10.38 -36.11
CA CYS A 407 26.52 -8.94 -35.94
C CYS A 407 25.21 -8.14 -35.88
N PHE A 408 24.19 -8.52 -36.65
CA PHE A 408 22.92 -7.80 -36.76
C PHE A 408 21.75 -8.79 -36.96
N PRO A 409 21.17 -9.32 -35.87
CA PRO A 409 20.12 -10.34 -35.95
C PRO A 409 18.84 -9.81 -36.60
N SER A 410 18.25 -10.57 -37.53
CA SER A 410 16.91 -10.31 -38.04
C SER A 410 16.20 -11.62 -38.41
N PRO A 411 14.86 -11.68 -38.39
CA PRO A 411 14.09 -12.87 -38.74
C PRO A 411 14.47 -13.44 -40.11
N ASP A 412 14.53 -12.59 -41.14
CA ASP A 412 14.91 -12.99 -42.51
C ASP A 412 16.30 -13.63 -42.57
N LYS A 413 17.26 -13.10 -41.81
CA LYS A 413 18.63 -13.62 -41.79
C LYS A 413 18.69 -14.98 -41.13
N LEU A 414 17.95 -15.20 -40.04
CA LEU A 414 17.86 -16.50 -39.37
C LEU A 414 17.22 -17.55 -40.28
N LEU A 415 16.12 -17.20 -40.95
CA LEU A 415 15.43 -18.09 -41.88
C LEU A 415 16.33 -18.48 -43.06
N ARG A 416 17.11 -17.53 -43.60
CA ARG A 416 18.08 -17.76 -44.69
C ARG A 416 19.22 -18.73 -44.32
N LEU A 417 19.50 -18.95 -43.03
CA LEU A 417 20.46 -19.98 -42.60
C LEU A 417 19.92 -21.41 -42.86
N GLY A 418 18.62 -21.56 -43.11
CA GLY A 418 17.97 -22.82 -43.48
C GLY A 418 17.99 -23.87 -42.37
N SER A 419 17.67 -25.12 -42.71
CA SER A 419 17.52 -26.23 -41.75
C SER A 419 18.82 -26.63 -41.02
N LYS A 420 19.99 -26.17 -41.49
CA LYS A 420 21.29 -26.42 -40.84
C LYS A 420 21.77 -25.25 -39.96
N ARG A 421 20.90 -24.30 -39.64
CA ARG A 421 21.22 -23.08 -38.88
C ARG A 421 21.95 -23.34 -37.56
N ALA A 422 21.52 -24.34 -36.77
CA ALA A 422 22.15 -24.67 -35.50
C ALA A 422 23.62 -25.11 -35.68
N GLU A 423 23.88 -25.98 -36.64
CA GLU A 423 25.25 -26.46 -36.95
C GLU A 423 26.13 -25.33 -37.47
N LEU A 424 25.59 -24.45 -38.32
CA LEU A 424 26.33 -23.32 -38.90
C LEU A 424 26.70 -22.28 -37.83
N ILE A 425 25.81 -22.00 -36.88
CA ILE A 425 26.09 -21.10 -35.76
C ILE A 425 27.11 -21.73 -34.81
N GLN A 426 26.96 -23.01 -34.48
CA GLN A 426 27.89 -23.73 -33.62
C GLN A 426 29.32 -23.79 -34.19
N GLN A 427 29.47 -23.80 -35.52
CA GLN A 427 30.79 -23.79 -36.17
C GLN A 427 31.50 -22.42 -36.10
N GLN A 428 30.76 -21.32 -35.92
CA GLN A 428 31.33 -19.96 -35.84
C GLN A 428 31.45 -19.43 -34.42
N VAL A 429 30.72 -20.02 -33.48
CA VAL A 429 30.75 -19.64 -32.07
C VAL A 429 31.67 -20.59 -31.34
N ASP A 430 32.67 -20.05 -30.63
CA ASP A 430 33.50 -20.86 -29.74
C ASP A 430 32.66 -21.33 -28.55
N VAL A 431 32.10 -22.53 -28.66
CA VAL A 431 31.24 -23.12 -27.63
C VAL A 431 31.96 -23.48 -26.32
N ALA A 432 33.30 -23.43 -26.31
CA ALA A 432 34.07 -23.57 -25.07
C ALA A 432 34.11 -22.25 -24.26
N ASP A 433 33.85 -21.12 -24.92
CA ASP A 433 33.70 -19.81 -24.29
C ASP A 433 32.22 -19.57 -23.94
N VAL A 434 31.94 -19.64 -22.63
CA VAL A 434 30.58 -19.48 -22.09
C VAL A 434 30.02 -18.10 -22.44
N GLY A 435 30.84 -17.04 -22.47
CA GLY A 435 30.40 -15.69 -22.79
C GLY A 435 29.93 -15.56 -24.23
N LYS A 436 30.71 -16.10 -25.18
CA LYS A 436 30.36 -16.09 -26.61
C LYS A 436 29.18 -16.99 -26.93
N THR A 437 29.06 -18.12 -26.22
CA THR A 437 27.93 -19.02 -26.34
C THR A 437 26.64 -18.32 -25.91
N VAL A 438 26.64 -17.69 -24.73
CA VAL A 438 25.49 -16.91 -24.24
C VAL A 438 25.15 -15.76 -25.19
N GLU A 439 26.16 -15.06 -25.73
CA GLU A 439 25.93 -13.99 -26.70
C GLU A 439 25.25 -14.49 -27.99
N ALA A 440 25.67 -15.65 -28.50
CA ALA A 440 25.05 -16.27 -29.67
C ALA A 440 23.61 -16.72 -29.41
N PHE A 441 23.34 -17.33 -28.25
CA PHE A 441 21.97 -17.70 -27.84
C PHE A 441 21.07 -16.47 -27.75
N LEU A 442 21.53 -15.38 -27.14
CA LEU A 442 20.75 -14.15 -27.03
C LEU A 442 20.42 -13.55 -28.40
N LYS A 443 21.35 -13.61 -29.36
CA LYS A 443 21.13 -13.15 -30.74
C LYS A 443 20.14 -14.02 -31.52
N ILE A 444 20.09 -15.32 -31.23
CA ILE A 444 19.08 -16.24 -31.78
C ILE A 444 17.71 -15.94 -31.17
N SER A 445 17.63 -15.78 -29.85
CA SER A 445 16.36 -15.50 -29.17
C SER A 445 15.80 -14.12 -29.46
N SER A 446 16.65 -13.13 -29.75
CA SER A 446 16.21 -11.74 -30.02
C SER A 446 15.35 -11.58 -31.27
N VAL A 447 15.33 -12.56 -32.17
CA VAL A 447 14.50 -12.53 -33.38
C VAL A 447 13.20 -13.33 -33.22
N TYR A 448 12.93 -13.89 -32.04
CA TYR A 448 11.70 -14.61 -31.74
C TYR A 448 10.48 -13.69 -31.87
N LYS A 449 9.43 -14.20 -32.51
CA LYS A 449 8.13 -13.54 -32.63
C LYS A 449 7.03 -14.59 -32.46
N GLU A 450 6.13 -14.38 -31.51
CA GLU A 450 5.03 -15.32 -31.20
C GLU A 450 4.08 -15.46 -32.39
N ASP A 451 3.82 -14.36 -33.10
CA ASP A 451 2.88 -14.26 -34.22
C ASP A 451 3.46 -14.72 -35.58
N ASP A 452 4.74 -15.12 -35.63
CA ASP A 452 5.41 -15.64 -36.83
C ASP A 452 5.84 -17.10 -36.62
N PRO A 453 5.01 -18.08 -37.06
CA PRO A 453 5.24 -19.50 -36.78
C PRO A 453 6.52 -20.05 -37.45
N GLU A 454 6.95 -19.48 -38.58
CA GLU A 454 8.20 -19.91 -39.24
C GLU A 454 9.42 -19.46 -38.43
N VAL A 455 9.41 -18.21 -37.95
CA VAL A 455 10.50 -17.66 -37.15
C VAL A 455 10.55 -18.29 -35.76
N LYS A 456 9.39 -18.48 -35.12
CA LYS A 456 9.25 -19.21 -33.86
C LYS A 456 9.88 -20.59 -33.94
N THR A 457 9.50 -21.37 -34.94
CA THR A 457 10.06 -22.71 -35.18
C THR A 457 11.56 -22.64 -35.42
N ALA A 458 12.02 -21.65 -36.21
CA ALA A 458 13.43 -21.49 -36.51
C ALA A 458 14.30 -21.16 -35.31
N VAL A 459 13.80 -20.36 -34.37
CA VAL A 459 14.49 -20.05 -33.10
C VAL A 459 14.56 -21.30 -32.23
N LEU A 460 13.46 -22.03 -32.06
CA LEU A 460 13.40 -23.23 -31.23
C LEU A 460 14.33 -24.34 -31.74
N GLU A 461 14.33 -24.60 -33.06
CA GLU A 461 15.24 -25.55 -33.69
C GLU A 461 16.72 -25.15 -33.57
N SER A 462 17.01 -23.85 -33.48
CA SER A 462 18.38 -23.34 -33.33
C SER A 462 18.93 -23.51 -31.90
N ILE A 463 18.03 -23.57 -30.91
CA ILE A 463 18.36 -23.63 -29.47
C ILE A 463 18.36 -25.08 -28.96
N GLY A 464 17.79 -26.01 -29.74
CA GLY A 464 17.81 -27.46 -29.50
C GLY A 464 16.46 -27.96 -28.99
N ASN A 465 15.93 -29.00 -29.66
CA ASN A 465 14.63 -29.62 -29.39
C ASN A 465 14.39 -29.99 -27.91
N GLU A 466 13.17 -29.72 -27.44
CA GLU A 466 12.65 -30.09 -26.10
C GLU A 466 12.76 -31.59 -25.79
N ASP A 467 12.89 -32.46 -26.79
CA ASP A 467 12.79 -33.91 -26.62
C ASP A 467 14.09 -34.67 -26.25
N LYS A 468 15.24 -34.00 -26.06
CA LYS A 468 16.50 -34.68 -25.71
C LYS A 468 17.38 -34.01 -24.64
N VAL A 469 16.79 -33.26 -23.72
CA VAL A 469 17.52 -32.79 -22.53
C VAL A 469 17.27 -33.75 -21.37
N LYS A 470 18.27 -34.59 -21.04
CA LYS A 470 18.31 -35.22 -19.71
C LYS A 470 18.39 -34.09 -18.68
N PRO A 471 17.59 -34.10 -17.61
CA PRO A 471 17.70 -33.10 -16.55
C PRO A 471 19.08 -33.24 -15.90
N VAL A 472 20.00 -32.38 -16.30
CA VAL A 472 21.27 -32.20 -15.60
C VAL A 472 20.95 -31.27 -14.44
N ALA A 473 20.74 -31.85 -13.27
CA ALA A 473 20.91 -31.12 -12.04
C ALA A 473 22.33 -30.50 -12.08
N VAL A 474 22.43 -29.22 -11.75
CA VAL A 474 23.66 -28.40 -11.78
C VAL A 474 23.90 -27.64 -13.10
N VAL A 475 22.97 -26.76 -13.48
CA VAL A 475 23.29 -25.37 -13.92
C VAL A 475 22.20 -24.45 -13.38
N ALA A 476 22.06 -24.42 -12.05
CA ALA A 476 21.03 -23.61 -11.40
C ALA A 476 21.63 -22.47 -10.59
N GLY A 477 22.96 -22.28 -10.51
CA GLY A 477 23.54 -21.27 -9.63
C GLY A 477 23.10 -19.83 -9.93
N HIS A 478 23.21 -19.38 -11.19
CA HIS A 478 22.91 -17.99 -11.56
C HIS A 478 21.41 -17.73 -11.75
N LEU A 479 20.67 -18.72 -12.26
CA LEU A 479 19.21 -18.66 -12.37
C LEU A 479 18.53 -18.86 -11.02
N GLN A 480 19.07 -19.67 -10.11
CA GLN A 480 18.64 -19.68 -8.70
C GLN A 480 19.12 -18.42 -7.99
N CYS A 481 20.26 -17.80 -8.34
CA CYS A 481 20.62 -16.52 -7.75
C CYS A 481 19.61 -15.43 -8.16
N LEU A 482 19.16 -15.43 -9.41
CA LEU A 482 18.08 -14.56 -9.91
C LEU A 482 16.72 -14.95 -9.32
N GLU A 483 16.34 -16.22 -9.33
CA GLU A 483 15.07 -16.70 -8.78
C GLU A 483 15.01 -16.52 -7.26
N HIS A 484 16.13 -16.70 -6.55
CA HIS A 484 16.26 -16.41 -5.13
C HIS A 484 16.25 -14.91 -4.90
N ALA A 485 16.95 -14.11 -5.72
CA ALA A 485 16.96 -12.65 -5.62
C ALA A 485 15.59 -12.01 -5.88
N VAL A 486 14.80 -12.55 -6.80
CA VAL A 486 13.42 -12.11 -7.08
C VAL A 486 12.45 -12.64 -6.02
N LYS A 487 12.85 -13.58 -5.17
CA LYS A 487 12.06 -14.11 -4.05
C LYS A 487 12.53 -13.61 -2.68
N GLN A 488 13.48 -12.68 -2.64
CA GLN A 488 14.04 -12.10 -1.42
C GLN A 488 13.64 -10.63 -1.35
N ASP A 489 13.28 -10.14 -0.17
CA ASP A 489 12.92 -8.74 0.06
C ASP A 489 14.11 -7.76 -0.10
N TYR A 490 15.34 -8.26 -0.30
CA TYR A 490 16.56 -7.46 -0.44
C TYR A 490 17.66 -8.15 -1.27
N PHE A 491 18.52 -7.35 -1.92
CA PHE A 491 19.61 -7.82 -2.79
C PHE A 491 21.00 -7.60 -2.15
N PRO A 492 21.80 -8.65 -1.90
CA PRO A 492 23.14 -8.51 -1.32
C PRO A 492 24.10 -7.69 -2.21
N ARG A 493 24.87 -6.80 -1.58
CA ARG A 493 25.80 -5.86 -2.24
C ARG A 493 26.81 -6.52 -3.19
N GLU A 494 27.15 -7.78 -2.95
CA GLU A 494 28.11 -8.57 -3.72
C GLU A 494 27.60 -9.01 -5.11
N HIS A 495 26.30 -8.92 -5.39
CA HIS A 495 25.72 -9.32 -6.66
C HIS A 495 25.36 -8.14 -7.60
N ILE A 496 25.63 -6.90 -7.19
CA ILE A 496 25.28 -5.65 -7.92
C ILE A 496 25.80 -5.65 -9.37
N ALA A 497 26.97 -6.23 -9.63
CA ALA A 497 27.54 -6.29 -10.97
C ALA A 497 26.69 -7.11 -11.97
N VAL A 498 25.97 -8.13 -11.49
CA VAL A 498 25.10 -8.99 -12.32
C VAL A 498 23.81 -8.25 -12.67
N LEU A 499 23.23 -7.54 -11.70
CA LEU A 499 22.06 -6.69 -11.91
C LEU A 499 22.37 -5.52 -12.87
N HIS A 500 23.53 -4.87 -12.70
CA HIS A 500 24.01 -3.83 -13.61
C HIS A 500 24.20 -4.34 -15.04
N ALA A 501 24.75 -5.54 -15.22
CA ALA A 501 24.90 -6.15 -16.54
C ALA A 501 23.55 -6.49 -17.19
N PHE A 502 22.55 -6.82 -16.38
CA PHE A 502 21.18 -7.09 -16.84
C PHE A 502 20.46 -5.79 -17.23
N MET A 503 20.47 -4.77 -16.37
CA MET A 503 19.84 -3.46 -16.61
C MET A 503 20.51 -2.68 -17.75
N ALA A 504 21.83 -2.74 -17.88
CA ALA A 504 22.56 -2.05 -18.95
C ALA A 504 22.20 -2.56 -20.36
N ARG A 505 21.56 -3.74 -20.46
CA ARG A 505 21.21 -4.40 -21.73
C ARG A 505 19.83 -4.02 -22.28
N TYR A 506 18.96 -3.40 -21.49
CA TYR A 506 17.57 -3.08 -21.84
C TYR A 506 17.28 -1.57 -21.94
N LYS A 507 18.30 -0.73 -22.19
CA LYS A 507 18.16 0.74 -22.27
C LYS A 507 17.24 1.30 -23.37
N HIS A 508 16.69 0.48 -24.27
CA HIS A 508 15.89 0.97 -25.41
C HIS A 508 14.67 0.12 -25.78
N THR A 509 14.18 -0.75 -24.90
CA THR A 509 12.93 -1.48 -25.14
C THR A 509 12.05 -1.50 -23.91
N GLN A 510 10.85 -0.92 -24.10
CA GLN A 510 9.62 -1.01 -23.31
C GLN A 510 9.25 0.19 -22.43
N SER A 511 8.81 1.26 -23.10
CA SER A 511 7.45 1.74 -22.88
C SER A 511 6.46 0.60 -23.23
N HIS A 512 5.51 0.36 -22.35
CA HIS A 512 4.57 -0.77 -22.31
C HIS A 512 5.10 -2.09 -21.70
N ALA A 513 4.55 -2.34 -20.50
CA ALA A 513 4.43 -3.61 -19.78
C ALA A 513 5.67 -4.15 -19.03
N CYS A 514 6.15 -3.37 -18.05
CA CYS A 514 6.70 -3.92 -16.79
C CYS A 514 5.65 -3.99 -15.67
N SER A 515 4.36 -3.79 -15.97
CA SER A 515 3.28 -3.91 -14.97
C SER A 515 3.11 -5.34 -14.42
N SER A 516 3.65 -6.36 -15.10
CA SER A 516 3.56 -7.77 -14.68
C SER A 516 4.83 -8.30 -14.01
N ALA A 517 5.88 -7.50 -13.89
CA ALA A 517 7.13 -7.85 -13.20
C ALA A 517 7.27 -7.15 -11.82
N LEU A 518 6.25 -6.38 -11.41
CA LEU A 518 6.22 -5.59 -10.18
C LEU A 518 5.45 -6.23 -9.02
N HIS A 519 4.97 -7.46 -9.18
CA HIS A 519 4.84 -8.36 -8.05
C HIS A 519 6.03 -9.29 -8.13
N TRP A 520 7.01 -9.12 -7.25
CA TRP A 520 7.80 -10.13 -6.54
C TRP A 520 8.89 -9.38 -5.78
#